data_AF-A0A061STA3-F1
#
_entry.id   AF-A0A061STA3-F1
#
_cell.length_a   1.000
_cell.length_b   1.000
_cell.length_c   1.000
_cell.angle_alpha   90.00
_cell.angle_beta   90.00
_cell.angle_gamma   90.00
#
_symmetry.space_group_name_H-M   'P 1'
#
loop_
_entity.id
_entity.type
_entity.pdbx_description
1 polymer ?
#
loop_
_entity_poly.entity_id
_entity_poly.type
_entity_poly.pdbx_seq_one_letter_code
_entity_poly.pdbx_strand_id
1 'polypeptide(L)'
;MRTALLALAITLAPGLVAAQSFTAVNHLKVVPLNKSTFEVIEARGEGARGMWCAASEFAQKRLGLTRGGRIYVHTARGPSISGLGRKGVVFTADPSTLSVPPSTSVSVSVRQVGQGLPIQHAYLFCKDYLIELRDIKFRRMGADTW
;
A
#
# COMPACT_ATOMS: atom_id res chain seq x y z
N MET A 1 -0.70 61.98 23.05
CA MET A 1 -1.67 60.89 23.30
C MET A 1 -2.15 60.43 21.92
N ARG A 2 -1.50 59.57 21.13
CA ARG A 2 -0.99 58.19 21.29
C ARG A 2 -2.04 57.18 21.73
N THR A 3 -2.82 56.67 20.77
CA THR A 3 -3.26 55.27 20.69
C THR A 3 -3.89 55.04 19.31
N ALA A 4 -3.10 54.54 18.35
CA ALA A 4 -3.63 53.92 17.14
C ALA A 4 -3.71 52.41 17.42
N LEU A 5 -4.92 51.87 17.50
CA LEU A 5 -5.18 50.44 17.65
C LEU A 5 -4.93 49.75 16.29
N LEU A 6 -3.79 49.08 16.17
CA LEU A 6 -3.53 48.15 15.07
C LEU A 6 -4.25 46.83 15.36
N ALA A 7 -5.36 46.58 14.66
CA ALA A 7 -6.02 45.29 14.65
C ALA A 7 -5.23 44.30 13.79
N LEU A 8 -4.60 43.31 14.43
CA LEU A 8 -3.87 42.24 13.77
C LEU A 8 -4.88 41.16 13.30
N ALA A 9 -5.24 41.19 12.02
CA ALA A 9 -6.06 40.15 11.40
C ALA A 9 -5.22 38.88 11.21
N ILE A 10 -5.40 37.89 12.08
CA ILE A 10 -4.82 36.54 11.93
C ILE A 10 -5.67 35.80 10.88
N THR A 11 -5.21 35.77 9.64
CA THR A 11 -5.80 34.91 8.61
C THR A 11 -5.42 33.46 8.91
N LEU A 12 -6.38 32.68 9.44
CA LEU A 12 -6.25 31.23 9.46
C LEU A 12 -6.24 30.72 8.01
N ALA A 13 -5.05 30.48 7.46
CA ALA A 13 -4.90 29.72 6.24
C ALA A 13 -5.33 28.27 6.53
N PRO A 14 -6.35 27.72 5.87
CA PRO A 14 -6.68 26.31 6.00
C PRO A 14 -5.49 25.49 5.50
N GLY A 15 -4.83 24.79 6.43
CA GLY A 15 -3.73 23.89 6.11
C GLY A 15 -4.22 22.77 5.18
N LEU A 16 -3.64 22.67 3.99
CA LEU A 16 -3.79 21.51 3.13
C LEU A 16 -3.25 20.29 3.89
N VAL A 17 -4.16 19.47 4.41
CA VAL A 17 -3.81 18.16 4.98
C VAL A 17 -3.38 17.28 3.80
N ALA A 18 -2.08 17.29 3.50
CA ALA A 18 -1.52 16.34 2.55
C ALA A 18 -1.74 14.93 3.12
N ALA A 19 -2.48 14.10 2.37
CA ALA A 19 -2.61 12.67 2.66
C ALA A 19 -1.20 12.07 2.75
N GLN A 20 -0.73 11.79 3.98
CA GLN A 20 0.64 11.36 4.20
C GLN A 20 0.87 10.01 3.54
N SER A 21 1.76 9.97 2.53
CA SER A 21 2.13 8.73 1.87
C SER A 21 2.80 7.78 2.88
N PHE A 22 2.28 6.56 2.96
CA PHE A 22 2.90 5.46 3.71
C PHE A 22 4.02 4.83 2.87
N THR A 23 5.10 4.41 3.53
CA THR A 23 6.18 3.66 2.88
C THR A 23 6.14 2.23 3.39
N ALA A 24 5.90 1.29 2.49
CA ALA A 24 5.91 -0.14 2.80
C ALA A 24 7.34 -0.68 2.97
N VAL A 25 7.46 -1.90 3.46
CA VAL A 25 8.73 -2.60 3.70
C VAL A 25 9.55 -2.77 2.42
N ASN A 26 8.91 -2.94 1.27
CA ASN A 26 9.55 -2.96 -0.04
C ASN A 26 9.75 -1.56 -0.65
N HIS A 27 9.63 -0.51 0.16
CA HIS A 27 9.80 0.90 -0.20
C HIS A 27 8.82 1.44 -1.24
N LEU A 28 7.74 0.71 -1.57
CA LEU A 28 6.65 1.27 -2.35
C LEU A 28 5.89 2.32 -1.53
N LYS A 29 5.39 3.33 -2.23
CA LYS A 29 4.56 4.37 -1.64
C LYS A 29 3.10 3.98 -1.74
N VAL A 30 2.38 4.14 -0.64
CA VAL A 30 0.93 3.91 -0.58
C VAL A 30 0.26 5.22 -0.17
N VAL A 31 -0.68 5.69 -0.98
CA VAL A 31 -1.39 6.96 -0.77
C VAL A 31 -2.85 6.65 -0.43
N PRO A 32 -3.34 7.02 0.76
CA PRO A 32 -4.76 6.89 1.07
C PRO A 32 -5.58 7.81 0.16
N LEU A 33 -6.60 7.26 -0.49
CA LEU A 33 -7.55 8.04 -1.30
C LEU A 33 -8.82 8.36 -0.52
N ASN A 34 -9.26 7.42 0.33
CA ASN A 34 -10.35 7.59 1.28
C ASN A 34 -10.21 6.59 2.46
N LYS A 35 -11.28 6.34 3.22
CA LYS A 35 -11.28 5.47 4.41
C LYS A 35 -10.96 4.00 4.13
N SER A 36 -11.34 3.45 2.97
CA SER A 36 -11.18 2.03 2.63
C SER A 36 -10.37 1.81 1.35
N THR A 37 -10.19 2.87 0.55
CA THR A 37 -9.51 2.85 -0.74
C THR A 37 -8.17 3.58 -0.68
N PHE A 38 -7.16 2.99 -1.29
CA PHE A 38 -5.80 3.52 -1.30
C PHE A 38 -5.08 3.09 -2.57
N GLU A 39 -4.11 3.90 -3.00
CA GLU A 39 -3.31 3.64 -4.18
C GLU A 39 -1.91 3.17 -3.80
N VAL A 40 -1.44 2.10 -4.43
CA VAL A 40 -0.03 1.69 -4.37
C VAL A 40 0.67 2.15 -5.63
N ILE A 41 1.70 2.97 -5.47
CA ILE A 41 2.53 3.47 -6.58
C ILE A 41 3.55 2.41 -6.96
N GLU A 42 3.53 2.02 -8.23
CA GLU A 42 4.51 1.07 -8.76
C GLU A 42 5.90 1.71 -8.80
N ALA A 43 6.90 0.98 -8.31
CA ALA A 43 8.30 1.36 -8.38
C ALA A 43 9.19 0.11 -8.26
N ARG A 44 10.50 0.30 -8.46
CA ARG A 44 11.56 -0.67 -8.10
C ARG A 44 11.46 -2.06 -8.74
N GLY A 45 10.64 -2.25 -9.78
CA GLY A 45 10.47 -3.56 -10.43
C GLY A 45 9.69 -4.59 -9.61
N GLU A 46 9.01 -4.17 -8.54
CA GLU A 46 8.32 -5.02 -7.56
C GLU A 46 7.18 -5.87 -8.15
N GLY A 47 6.60 -5.41 -9.27
CA GLY A 47 5.51 -6.09 -9.96
C GLY A 47 4.28 -6.34 -9.08
N ALA A 48 3.45 -7.31 -9.47
CA ALA A 48 2.18 -7.57 -8.79
C ALA A 48 2.38 -8.00 -7.32
N ARG A 49 3.32 -8.91 -7.05
CA ARG A 49 3.56 -9.43 -5.69
C ARG A 49 3.97 -8.32 -4.72
N GLY A 50 4.92 -7.47 -5.10
CA GLY A 50 5.33 -6.36 -4.25
C GLY A 50 4.24 -5.31 -4.07
N MET A 51 3.37 -5.09 -5.06
CA MET A 51 2.20 -4.20 -4.88
C MET A 51 1.19 -4.78 -3.88
N TRP A 52 0.92 -6.09 -3.93
CA TRP A 52 0.09 -6.78 -2.93
C TRP A 52 0.71 -6.78 -1.53
N CYS A 53 2.04 -6.93 -1.44
CA CYS A 53 2.77 -6.74 -0.18
C CYS A 53 2.48 -5.36 0.42
N ALA A 54 2.78 -4.29 -0.33
CA ALA A 54 2.60 -2.92 0.15
C ALA A 54 1.14 -2.63 0.53
N ALA A 55 0.19 -3.13 -0.26
CA ALA A 55 -1.24 -3.00 0.04
C ALA A 55 -1.64 -3.68 1.35
N SER A 56 -1.18 -4.91 1.57
CA SER A 56 -1.49 -5.68 2.78
C SER A 56 -0.87 -5.09 4.04
N GLU A 57 0.34 -4.53 3.93
CA GLU A 57 1.00 -3.88 5.04
C GLU A 57 0.29 -2.57 5.41
N PHE A 58 -0.10 -1.77 4.42
CA PHE A 58 -0.90 -0.58 4.64
C PHE A 58 -2.25 -0.91 5.29
N ALA A 59 -2.97 -1.92 4.78
CA ALA A 59 -4.23 -2.39 5.33
C ALA A 59 -4.11 -2.77 6.82
N GLN A 60 -3.04 -3.45 7.21
CA GLN A 60 -2.79 -3.81 8.61
C GLN A 60 -2.37 -2.59 9.46
N LYS A 61 -1.38 -1.83 9.00
CA LYS A 61 -0.71 -0.78 9.80
C LYS A 61 -1.43 0.58 9.80
N ARG A 62 -2.33 0.83 8.85
CA ARG A 62 -3.03 2.11 8.70
C ARG A 62 -4.54 1.98 8.75
N LEU A 63 -5.10 0.90 8.22
CA LEU A 63 -6.54 0.66 8.30
C LEU A 63 -6.95 -0.22 9.50
N GLY A 64 -5.99 -0.82 10.21
CA GLY A 64 -6.26 -1.67 11.38
C GLY A 64 -6.98 -2.97 11.06
N LEU A 65 -6.93 -3.42 9.79
CA LEU A 65 -7.65 -4.61 9.36
C LEU A 65 -6.97 -5.88 9.87
N THR A 66 -7.79 -6.86 10.28
CA THR A 66 -7.30 -8.15 10.79
C THR A 66 -6.75 -9.02 9.66
N ARG A 67 -5.94 -10.02 10.03
CA ARG A 67 -5.30 -10.97 9.09
C ARG A 67 -6.30 -11.72 8.19
N GLY A 68 -7.52 -11.96 8.69
CA GLY A 68 -8.61 -12.60 7.95
C GLY A 68 -9.40 -11.66 7.04
N GLY A 69 -9.21 -10.34 7.18
CA GLY A 69 -9.77 -9.35 6.27
C GLY A 69 -9.25 -9.52 4.84
N ARG A 70 -9.96 -8.93 3.88
CA ARG A 70 -9.62 -9.01 2.45
C ARG A 70 -9.44 -7.63 1.85
N ILE A 71 -8.53 -7.54 0.89
CA ILE A 71 -8.34 -6.37 0.05
C ILE A 71 -8.47 -6.78 -1.42
N TYR A 72 -9.01 -5.87 -2.23
CA TYR A 72 -9.39 -6.10 -3.61
C TYR A 72 -8.76 -5.06 -4.54
N VAL A 73 -8.48 -5.44 -5.79
CA VAL A 73 -8.13 -4.49 -6.84
C VAL A 73 -9.38 -3.70 -7.22
N HIS A 74 -9.43 -2.44 -6.83
CA HIS A 74 -10.51 -1.51 -7.18
C HIS A 74 -10.30 -0.92 -8.59
N THR A 75 -9.08 -0.48 -8.88
CA THR A 75 -8.69 0.00 -10.20
C THR A 75 -7.43 -0.72 -10.62
N ALA A 76 -7.49 -1.38 -11.78
CA ALA A 76 -6.37 -2.12 -12.33
C ALA A 76 -5.15 -1.22 -12.57
N ARG A 77 -3.96 -1.84 -12.64
CA ARG A 77 -2.71 -1.16 -12.91
C ARG A 77 -2.81 -0.22 -14.12
N GLY A 78 -2.62 1.07 -13.88
CA GLY A 78 -2.75 2.12 -14.89
C GLY A 78 -1.99 3.38 -14.52
N PRO A 79 -2.22 4.49 -15.23
CA PRO A 79 -1.74 5.81 -14.81
C PRO A 79 -2.15 6.10 -13.37
N SER A 80 -1.21 6.61 -12.59
CA SER A 80 -1.45 6.86 -11.18
C SER A 80 -2.32 8.10 -10.96
N ILE A 81 -3.20 8.04 -9.96
CA ILE A 81 -4.06 9.15 -9.56
C ILE A 81 -3.29 10.13 -8.67
N SER A 82 -2.45 9.62 -7.76
CA SER A 82 -1.71 10.40 -6.78
C SER A 82 -0.23 10.65 -7.12
N GLY A 83 0.32 9.93 -8.11
CA GLY A 83 1.72 10.08 -8.56
C GLY A 83 1.82 10.56 -10.00
N LEU A 84 2.18 11.83 -10.21
CA LEU A 84 2.34 12.38 -11.56
C LEU A 84 3.38 11.60 -12.39
N GLY A 85 2.97 11.17 -13.59
CA GLY A 85 3.81 10.39 -14.51
C GLY A 85 4.12 8.97 -14.04
N ARG A 86 3.47 8.49 -12.97
CA ARG A 86 3.69 7.15 -12.41
C ARG A 86 2.58 6.20 -12.84
N LYS A 87 2.81 4.91 -12.61
CA LYS A 87 1.76 3.89 -12.64
C LYS A 87 1.39 3.49 -11.22
N GLY A 88 0.13 3.12 -11.03
CA GLY A 88 -0.39 2.73 -9.73
C GLY A 88 -1.52 1.71 -9.86
N VAL A 89 -1.87 1.10 -8.73
CA VAL A 89 -3.02 0.21 -8.58
C VAL A 89 -3.81 0.71 -7.40
N VAL A 90 -5.12 0.83 -7.56
CA VAL A 90 -6.00 1.20 -6.46
C VAL A 90 -6.55 -0.07 -5.84
N PHE A 91 -6.40 -0.19 -4.53
CA PHE A 91 -6.96 -1.25 -3.72
C PHE A 91 -8.10 -0.71 -2.86
N THR A 92 -9.04 -1.58 -2.51
CA THR A 92 -10.11 -1.29 -1.55
C THR A 92 -10.26 -2.44 -0.55
N ALA A 93 -10.58 -2.11 0.69
CA ALA A 93 -11.04 -3.07 1.69
C ALA A 93 -12.57 -3.23 1.70
N ASP A 94 -13.29 -2.38 0.96
CA ASP A 94 -14.75 -2.40 0.88
C ASP A 94 -15.21 -2.99 -0.47
N PRO A 95 -15.69 -4.24 -0.51
CA PRO A 95 -16.10 -4.88 -1.76
C PRO A 95 -17.33 -4.23 -2.40
N SER A 96 -18.13 -3.45 -1.65
CA SER A 96 -19.31 -2.78 -2.21
C SER A 96 -18.96 -1.64 -3.17
N THR A 97 -17.71 -1.16 -3.12
CA THR A 97 -17.19 -0.11 -4.01
C THR A 97 -16.72 -0.62 -5.37
N LEU A 98 -16.70 -1.94 -5.59
CA LEU A 98 -16.21 -2.54 -6.84
C LEU A 98 -17.23 -2.42 -7.96
N SER A 99 -16.76 -2.13 -9.17
CA SER A 99 -17.59 -2.13 -10.40
C SER A 99 -17.91 -3.53 -10.93
N VAL A 100 -17.27 -4.57 -10.39
CA VAL A 100 -17.47 -5.98 -10.73
C VAL A 100 -17.57 -6.81 -9.44
N PRO A 101 -18.21 -7.99 -9.47
CA PRO A 101 -18.24 -8.88 -8.33
C PRO A 101 -16.81 -9.25 -7.86
N PRO A 102 -16.58 -9.37 -6.54
CA PRO A 102 -15.31 -9.87 -6.02
C PRO A 102 -14.96 -11.23 -6.62
N SER A 103 -13.69 -11.42 -6.97
CA SER A 103 -13.17 -12.67 -7.49
C SER A 103 -11.96 -13.15 -6.71
N THR A 104 -11.72 -14.46 -6.77
CA THR A 104 -10.50 -15.08 -6.24
C THR A 104 -9.76 -15.75 -7.37
N SER A 105 -8.43 -15.84 -7.26
CA SER A 105 -7.59 -16.50 -8.25
C SER A 105 -6.43 -17.21 -7.56
N VAL A 106 -6.00 -18.30 -8.18
CA VAL A 106 -4.77 -19.03 -7.82
C VAL A 106 -3.52 -18.29 -8.31
N SER A 107 -3.67 -17.42 -9.32
CA SER A 107 -2.62 -16.53 -9.81
C SER A 107 -2.83 -15.11 -9.30
N VAL A 108 -1.74 -14.44 -8.94
CA VAL A 108 -1.78 -13.08 -8.38
C VAL A 108 -1.66 -12.06 -9.50
N SER A 109 -2.67 -11.21 -9.67
CA SER A 109 -2.66 -10.12 -10.65
C SER A 109 -3.07 -8.81 -10.00
N VAL A 110 -2.65 -7.71 -10.63
CA VAL A 110 -3.12 -6.34 -10.35
C VAL A 110 -3.83 -5.73 -11.56
N ARG A 111 -4.08 -6.55 -12.60
CA ARG A 111 -4.75 -6.14 -13.83
C ARG A 111 -6.23 -6.54 -13.85
N GLN A 112 -6.64 -7.42 -12.95
CA GLN A 112 -8.01 -7.90 -12.84
C GLN A 112 -8.74 -7.15 -11.73
N VAL A 113 -9.68 -6.29 -12.12
CA VAL A 113 -10.55 -5.60 -11.16
C VAL A 113 -11.38 -6.62 -10.40
N GLY A 114 -11.61 -6.37 -9.11
CA GLY A 114 -12.34 -7.24 -8.20
C GLY A 114 -11.54 -8.45 -7.70
N GLN A 115 -10.34 -8.73 -8.24
CA GLN A 115 -9.49 -9.76 -7.68
C GLN A 115 -9.13 -9.38 -6.24
N GLY A 116 -9.45 -10.27 -5.30
CA GLY A 116 -9.21 -10.08 -3.88
C GLY A 116 -8.33 -11.14 -3.27
N LEU A 117 -7.50 -10.73 -2.32
CA LEU A 117 -6.70 -11.64 -1.49
C LEU A 117 -6.99 -11.40 0.00
N PRO A 118 -6.94 -12.47 0.83
CA PRO A 118 -6.78 -12.29 2.26
C PRO A 118 -5.54 -11.45 2.54
N ILE A 119 -5.64 -10.53 3.50
CA ILE A 119 -4.54 -9.66 3.92
C ILE A 119 -3.32 -10.51 4.30
N GLN A 120 -3.53 -11.61 5.02
CA GLN A 120 -2.45 -12.50 5.40
C GLN A 120 -1.73 -13.14 4.20
N HIS A 121 -2.47 -13.54 3.16
CA HIS A 121 -1.87 -14.10 1.95
C HIS A 121 -1.04 -13.04 1.23
N ALA A 122 -1.60 -11.85 1.02
CA ALA A 122 -0.88 -10.75 0.39
C ALA A 122 0.37 -10.32 1.18
N TYR A 123 0.33 -10.39 2.51
CA TYR A 123 1.47 -10.09 3.38
C TYR A 123 2.61 -11.10 3.28
N LEU A 124 2.34 -12.34 2.86
CA LEU A 124 3.42 -13.31 2.61
C LEU A 124 4.37 -12.83 1.50
N PHE A 125 3.88 -12.07 0.51
CA PHE A 125 4.74 -11.49 -0.53
C PHE A 125 5.75 -10.48 0.03
N CYS A 126 5.50 -9.90 1.20
CA CYS A 126 6.50 -9.07 1.88
C CYS A 126 7.69 -9.86 2.42
N LYS A 127 7.56 -11.19 2.48
CA LYS A 127 8.55 -12.13 2.99
C LYS A 127 9.19 -12.97 1.88
N ASP A 128 8.86 -12.72 0.62
CA ASP A 128 9.41 -13.49 -0.52
C ASP A 128 10.94 -13.31 -0.67
N TYR A 129 11.53 -12.28 -0.07
CA TYR A 129 12.99 -12.07 -0.02
C TYR A 129 13.72 -12.99 0.99
N LEU A 130 13.05 -13.90 1.68
CA LEU A 130 13.69 -14.80 2.67
C LEU A 130 14.39 -16.03 2.05
N ILE A 131 14.59 -16.04 0.74
CA ILE A 131 15.53 -16.97 0.07
C ILE A 131 16.64 -16.14 -0.56
N GLU A 132 17.34 -15.34 0.25
CA GLU A 132 18.58 -14.72 -0.19
C GLU A 132 19.71 -15.75 -0.11
N LEU A 133 20.68 -15.69 -1.03
CA LEU A 133 21.86 -16.58 -1.02
C LEU A 133 22.62 -16.58 0.32
N ARG A 134 22.47 -15.53 1.12
CA ARG A 134 23.00 -15.45 2.50
C ARG A 134 22.34 -16.45 3.44
N ASP A 135 21.03 -16.67 3.30
CA ASP A 135 20.28 -17.65 4.11
C ASP A 135 20.71 -19.09 3.78
N ILE A 136 21.15 -19.34 2.54
CA ILE A 136 21.74 -20.62 2.11
C ILE A 136 23.16 -20.81 2.67
N LYS A 137 23.98 -19.75 2.75
CA LYS A 137 25.35 -19.84 3.27
C LYS A 137 25.39 -20.16 4.78
N PHE A 138 24.46 -19.65 5.58
CA PHE A 138 24.42 -19.96 7.02
C PHE A 138 24.13 -21.45 7.30
N ARG A 139 23.34 -22.12 6.46
CA ARG A 139 23.09 -23.56 6.61
C ARG A 139 24.32 -24.42 6.32
N ARG A 140 25.27 -23.94 5.51
CA ARG A 140 26.54 -24.64 5.26
C ARG A 140 27.54 -24.42 6.39
N MET A 141 27.68 -23.20 6.91
CA MET A 141 28.68 -22.91 7.97
C MET A 141 28.31 -23.45 9.37
N GLY A 142 27.06 -23.90 9.57
CA GLY A 142 26.61 -24.51 10.83
C GLY A 142 26.55 -26.04 10.82
N ALA A 143 26.92 -26.69 9.71
CA ALA A 143 26.97 -28.16 9.60
C ALA A 143 28.37 -28.74 9.86
N ASP A 144 29.37 -27.87 10.06
CA ASP A 144 30.79 -28.23 10.06
C ASP A 144 31.42 -28.20 11.48
N THR A 145 30.61 -27.98 12.51
CA THR A 145 31.04 -27.99 13.92
C THR A 145 30.33 -29.08 14.69
N TRP A 146 30.69 -30.34 14.42
CA TRP A 146 30.57 -31.48 15.33
C TRP A 146 31.74 -32.43 15.06
#